data_AF-A0A963XNR0-F1
#
_entry.id   AF-A0A963XNR0-F1
#
_cell.length_a   1.000
_cell.length_b   1.000
_cell.length_c   1.000
_cell.angle_alpha   90.00
_cell.angle_beta   90.00
_cell.angle_gamma   90.00
#
_symmetry.space_group_name_H-M   'P 1'
#
loop_
_entity.id
_entity.type
_entity.pdbx_description
1 polymer ?
#
loop_
_entity_poly.entity_id
_entity_poly.type
_entity_poly.pdbx_seq_one_letter_code
_entity_poly.pdbx_strand_id
1 'polypeptide(L)' 'NGNATAVVDRLEAEGLVRRTPSETDRRTVYVALTETGLASFETLAADHERAVDAIFSALSEDDLDRLTEVMKRMGKQ' A
#
# COMPACT_ATOMS: atom_id res chain seq x y z
N ASN A 1 -0.42 6.58 -16.17
CA ASN A 1 0.19 5.76 -15.09
C ASN A 1 1.69 5.62 -15.31
N GLY A 2 2.48 6.63 -14.91
CA GLY A 2 3.95 6.65 -15.10
C GLY A 2 4.75 6.83 -13.81
N ASN A 3 4.09 6.87 -12.65
CA ASN A 3 4.75 7.19 -11.37
C ASN A 3 5.31 5.95 -10.64
N ALA A 4 4.86 4.74 -10.98
CA ALA A 4 5.28 3.54 -10.25
C ALA A 4 6.81 3.34 -10.31
N THR A 5 7.43 3.53 -11.48
CA THR A 5 8.89 3.43 -11.61
C THR A 5 9.61 4.47 -10.77
N ALA A 6 9.18 5.73 -10.83
CA ALA A 6 9.80 6.82 -10.07
C ALA A 6 9.67 6.61 -8.54
N VAL A 7 8.53 6.09 -8.08
CA VAL A 7 8.34 5.73 -6.67
C VAL A 7 9.28 4.60 -6.26
N VAL A 8 9.37 3.54 -7.07
CA VAL A 8 10.28 2.42 -6.77
C VAL A 8 11.73 2.86 -6.81
N ASP A 9 12.13 3.72 -7.76
CA ASP A 9 13.50 4.25 -7.84
C ASP A 9 13.87 5.02 -6.57
N ARG A 10 12.96 5.84 -6.05
CA ARG A 10 13.18 6.55 -4.79
C ARG A 10 13.28 5.59 -3.61
N LEU A 11 12.36 4.65 -3.48
CA LEU A 11 12.37 3.67 -2.39
C LEU A 11 13.62 2.78 -2.42
N GLU A 12 14.12 2.47 -3.63
CA GLU A 12 15.36 1.71 -3.81
C GLU A 12 16.58 2.55 -3.43
N ALA A 13 16.62 3.83 -3.82
CA ALA A 13 17.67 4.77 -3.41
C ALA A 13 17.72 5.01 -1.90
N GLU A 14 16.58 4.93 -1.22
CA GLU A 14 16.46 4.99 0.25
C GLU A 14 16.77 3.64 0.93
N GLY A 15 16.98 2.57 0.16
CA GLY A 15 17.27 1.23 0.68
C GLY A 15 16.05 0.49 1.26
N LEU A 16 14.84 0.99 1.02
CA LEU A 16 13.59 0.43 1.55
C LEU A 16 13.05 -0.71 0.68
N VAL A 17 13.39 -0.73 -0.61
CA VAL A 17 13.06 -1.86 -1.51
C VAL A 17 14.29 -2.33 -2.26
N ARG A 18 14.22 -3.56 -2.78
CA ARG A 18 15.22 -4.16 -3.67
C ARG A 18 14.56 -4.68 -4.93
N ARG A 19 15.23 -4.49 -6.07
CA ARG A 19 14.90 -5.14 -7.33
C ARG A 19 15.65 -6.44 -7.53
N THR A 20 14.97 -7.45 -8.06
CA THR A 20 15.58 -8.72 -8.47
C THR A 20 15.04 -9.11 -9.85
N PRO A 21 15.89 -9.24 -10.88
CA PRO A 21 15.46 -9.73 -12.18
C PRO A 21 14.84 -11.12 -12.05
N SER A 22 13.80 -11.40 -12.83
CA SER A 22 13.26 -12.76 -12.89
C SER A 22 14.27 -13.70 -13.55
N GLU A 23 14.40 -14.90 -12.99
CA GLU A 23 15.22 -15.98 -13.58
C GLU A 23 14.56 -16.59 -14.83
N THR A 24 13.25 -16.41 -15.00
CA THR A 24 12.45 -17.08 -16.05
C THR A 24 12.05 -16.13 -17.19
N ASP A 25 11.98 -14.82 -16.94
CA ASP A 25 11.69 -13.82 -17.97
C ASP A 25 12.52 -12.54 -17.76
N ARG A 26 13.45 -12.28 -18.68
CA ARG A 26 14.29 -11.08 -18.72
C ARG A 26 13.53 -9.74 -18.80
N ARG A 27 12.23 -9.75 -19.09
CA ARG A 27 11.37 -8.56 -19.09
C ARG A 27 10.74 -8.28 -17.71
N THR A 28 10.89 -9.20 -16.76
CA THR A 28 10.28 -9.09 -15.43
C THR A 28 11.33 -8.72 -14.38
N VAL A 29 10.95 -7.77 -13.52
CA VAL A 29 11.71 -7.40 -12.32
C VAL A 29 10.77 -7.50 -11.13
N TYR A 30 11.18 -8.24 -10.12
CA TYR A 30 10.49 -8.28 -8.83
C TYR A 30 10.98 -7.13 -7.96
N VAL A 31 10.05 -6.48 -7.27
CA VAL A 31 10.33 -5.45 -6.26
C VAL A 31 9.83 -5.99 -4.93
N ALA A 32 10.70 -6.03 -3.93
CA ALA A 32 10.34 -6.48 -2.58
C ALA A 32 10.86 -5.48 -1.54
N LEU A 33 10.19 -5.38 -0.40
CA LEU A 33 10.70 -4.63 0.75
C LEU A 33 11.99 -5.27 1.25
N THR A 34 12.94 -4.43 1.67
CA THR A 34 14.06 -4.88 2.50
C THR A 34 13.58 -5.05 3.95
N GLU A 35 14.40 -5.62 4.82
CA GLU A 35 14.09 -5.69 6.27
C GLU A 35 13.85 -4.29 6.86
N THR A 36 14.71 -3.32 6.51
CA THR A 36 14.53 -1.91 6.90
C THR A 36 13.25 -1.31 6.31
N GLY A 37 12.95 -1.63 5.05
CA GLY A 37 11.71 -1.22 4.39
C GLY A 37 10.46 -1.74 5.08
N LEU A 38 10.48 -3.01 5.48
CA LEU A 38 9.39 -3.64 6.20
C LEU A 38 9.18 -2.99 7.57
N ALA A 39 10.22 -2.80 8.36
CA ALA A 39 10.11 -2.14 9.67
C ALA A 39 9.59 -0.70 9.57
N SER A 40 10.04 0.04 8.53
CA SER A 40 9.55 1.39 8.24
C SER A 40 8.07 1.37 7.86
N PHE A 41 7.67 0.43 6.99
CA PHE A 41 6.29 0.25 6.58
C PHE A 41 5.38 -0.10 7.77
N GLU A 42 5.79 -1.02 8.65
CA GLU A 42 5.01 -1.41 9.82
C GLU A 42 4.76 -0.23 10.77
N THR A 43 5.77 0.61 10.99
CA THR A 43 5.64 1.83 11.80
C THR A 43 4.61 2.78 11.17
N LEU A 44 4.73 3.03 9.87
CA LEU A 44 3.80 3.91 9.16
C LEU A 44 2.38 3.32 9.10
N ALA A 45 2.27 2.00 8.95
CA ALA A 45 0.99 1.30 8.89
C ALA A 45 0.23 1.40 10.22
N ALA A 46 0.91 1.29 11.36
CA ALA A 46 0.28 1.48 12.66
C ALA A 46 -0.26 2.91 12.86
N ASP A 47 0.46 3.93 12.37
CA ASP A 47 -0.02 5.31 12.38
C ASP A 47 -1.21 5.51 11.45
N HIS A 48 -1.17 4.87 10.28
CA HIS A 48 -2.24 4.90 9.30
C HIS A 48 -3.52 4.23 9.83
N GLU A 49 -3.40 3.06 10.45
CA GLU A 49 -4.51 2.34 11.09
C GLU A 49 -5.20 3.22 12.13
N ARG A 50 -4.43 3.84 13.04
CA ARG A 50 -4.97 4.76 14.04
C ARG A 50 -5.69 5.96 13.42
N ALA A 51 -5.17 6.50 12.32
CA ALA A 51 -5.80 7.62 11.62
C ALA A 51 -7.11 7.19 10.95
N VAL A 52 -7.14 6.01 10.34
CA VAL A 52 -8.35 5.43 9.73
C VAL A 52 -9.41 5.17 10.80
N ASP A 53 -9.04 4.56 11.92
CA ASP A 53 -9.93 4.32 13.05
C ASP A 53 -10.52 5.62 13.59
N ALA A 54 -9.70 6.67 13.72
CA ALA A 54 -10.18 7.97 14.18
C ALA A 54 -11.24 8.58 13.23
N ILE A 55 -11.03 8.48 11.91
CA ILE A 55 -11.99 8.96 10.90
C ILE A 55 -13.34 8.27 11.03
N PHE A 56 -13.33 6.97 11.31
CA PHE A 56 -14.54 6.15 11.37
C PHE A 56 -15.08 5.92 12.79
N SER A 57 -14.42 6.45 13.81
CA SER A 57 -14.72 6.22 15.24
C SER A 57 -16.15 6.55 15.67
N ALA A 58 -16.86 7.42 14.93
CA ALA A 58 -18.23 7.80 15.21
C ALA A 58 -19.29 6.92 14.52
N LEU A 59 -18.87 5.98 13.68
CA LEU A 59 -19.77 5.11 12.93
C LEU A 59 -20.01 3.80 13.67
N SER A 60 -21.26 3.32 13.65
CA SER A 60 -21.58 1.95 14.07
C SER A 60 -21.14 0.94 13.02
N GLU A 61 -21.12 -0.35 13.38
CA GLU A 61 -20.88 -1.44 12.42
C GLU A 61 -21.89 -1.40 11.25
N ASP A 62 -23.17 -1.16 11.55
CA ASP A 62 -24.23 -1.01 10.54
C ASP A 62 -23.97 0.16 9.58
N ASP A 63 -23.41 1.27 10.07
CA ASP A 63 -23.05 2.43 9.24
C ASP A 63 -21.87 2.11 8.32
N LEU A 64 -20.86 1.39 8.84
CA LEU A 64 -19.69 0.95 8.08
C LEU A 64 -20.08 -0.04 6.97
N ASP A 65 -20.99 -0.96 7.24
CA ASP A 65 -21.52 -1.90 6.25
C ASP A 65 -22.25 -1.15 5.12
N ARG A 66 -23.09 -0.18 5.47
CA ARG A 66 -23.80 0.66 4.48
C ARG A 66 -22.84 1.50 3.64
N LEU A 67 -21.85 2.12 4.28
CA LEU A 67 -20.81 2.89 3.58
C LEU A 67 -20.04 2.02 2.59
N THR A 68 -19.63 0.83 3.03
CA THR A 68 -18.93 -0.15 2.20
C THR A 68 -19.76 -0.53 0.98
N GLU A 69 -21.06 -0.77 1.14
CA GLU A 69 -21.96 -1.09 0.03
C GLU A 69 -22.10 0.05 -0.97
N VAL A 70 -22.21 1.29 -0.51
CA VAL A 70 -22.26 2.47 -1.40
C VAL A 70 -20.95 2.64 -2.16
N MET A 71 -19.80 2.54 -1.48
CA MET A 71 -18.48 2.68 -2.09
C MET A 71 -18.21 1.60 -3.15
N LYS A 72 -18.59 0.34 -2.89
CA LYS A 72 -18.50 -0.75 -3.88
C LYS A 72 -19.30 -0.46 -5.15
N ARG A 73 -20.46 0.19 -5.05
CA ARG A 73 -21.28 0.57 -6.21
C ARG A 73 -20.64 1.70 -7.01
N MET A 74 -19.99 2.65 -6.34
CA MET A 74 -19.25 3.74 -7.00
C MET A 74 -18.01 3.25 -7.75
N GLY A 75 -17.27 2.29 -7.19
CA GLY A 75 -16.04 1.77 -7.79
C GLY A 75 -16.22 0.78 -8.96
N LYS A 76 -17.45 0.33 -9.24
CA LYS A 76 -17.79 -0.57 -10.36
C LYS A 76 -18.14 0.19 -11.66
N GLN A 77 -17.33 1.17 -12.05
CA GLN A 77 -17.37 1.69 -13.43
C GLN A 77 -16.31 1.02 -14.29
#